data_AF-A0A2E8UPZ4-F1
#
_entry.id   AF-A0A2E8UPZ4-F1
#
_cell.length_a   1.000
_cell.length_b   1.000
_cell.length_c   1.000
_cell.angle_alpha   90.00
_cell.angle_beta   90.00
_cell.angle_gamma   90.00
#
_symmetry.space_group_name_H-M   'P 1'
#
loop_
_entity.id
_entity.type
_entity.pdbx_description
1 polymer ?
#
loop_
_entity_poly.entity_id
_entity_poly.type
_entity_poly.pdbx_seq_one_letter_code
_entity_poly.pdbx_strand_id
1 'polypeptide(L)'
;MFNGKFMNDSAKTFAQRLRAEAGDDPVEQVARAFRITFSRTPSQKEIAAGLAMLKDMRENAGLSEQIALERFALLALNLNEFIYLD
;
A
#
# COMPACT_ATOMS: atom_id res chain seq x y z
N MET A 1 -3.96 16.73 0.23
CA MET A 1 -2.65 16.03 0.26
C MET A 1 -2.12 15.90 -1.15
N PHE A 2 -1.11 16.70 -1.50
CA PHE A 2 -0.50 16.63 -2.83
C PHE A 2 0.51 15.47 -2.86
N ASN A 3 0.57 14.74 -3.97
CA ASN A 3 1.59 13.71 -4.28
C ASN A 3 3.01 14.30 -4.42
N GLY A 4 3.43 15.16 -3.49
CA GLY A 4 4.73 15.78 -3.44
C GLY A 4 5.83 14.80 -3.01
N LYS A 5 7.07 15.27 -3.04
CA LYS A 5 8.27 14.47 -2.72
C LYS A 5 8.14 13.71 -1.38
N PHE A 6 7.63 14.37 -0.35
CA PHE A 6 7.46 13.78 0.99
C PHE A 6 6.56 12.53 1.00
N MET A 7 5.41 12.58 0.32
CA MET A 7 4.49 11.44 0.27
C MET A 7 5.08 10.27 -0.53
N ASN A 8 5.81 10.57 -1.62
CA ASN A 8 6.49 9.52 -2.39
C ASN A 8 7.65 8.88 -1.60
N ASP A 9 8.44 9.67 -0.87
CA ASP A 9 9.52 9.14 -0.03
C ASP A 9 8.96 8.32 1.15
N SER A 10 7.86 8.78 1.74
CA SER A 10 7.12 8.04 2.77
C SER A 10 6.59 6.71 2.23
N ALA A 11 6.03 6.71 1.02
CA ALA A 11 5.54 5.49 0.37
C ALA A 11 6.66 4.48 0.09
N LYS A 12 7.84 4.94 -0.36
CA LYS A 12 9.02 4.08 -0.54
C LYS A 12 9.47 3.44 0.77
N THR A 13 9.60 4.26 1.81
CA THR A 13 9.99 3.79 3.15
C THR A 13 8.95 2.81 3.69
N PHE A 14 7.66 3.10 3.47
CA PHE A 14 6.58 2.23 3.89
C PHE A 14 6.60 0.89 3.14
N ALA A 15 6.79 0.89 1.82
CA ALA A 15 6.92 -0.34 1.04
C ALA A 15 8.12 -1.19 1.46
N GLN A 16 9.26 -0.57 1.78
CA GLN A 16 10.42 -1.26 2.33
C GLN A 16 10.11 -1.93 3.66
N ARG A 17 9.40 -1.22 4.55
CA ARG A 17 8.94 -1.77 5.82
C ARG A 17 8.00 -2.97 5.62
N LEU A 18 7.08 -2.90 4.65
CA LEU A 18 6.19 -4.02 4.34
C LEU A 18 6.97 -5.26 3.92
N ARG A 19 7.98 -5.13 3.05
CA ARG A 19 8.83 -6.27 2.67
C ARG A 19 9.62 -6.82 3.86
N ALA A 20 10.15 -5.94 4.71
CA ALA A 20 10.93 -6.36 5.87
C ALA A 20 10.06 -7.12 6.91
N GLU A 21 8.80 -6.72 7.10
CA GLU A 21 7.93 -7.30 8.11
C GLU A 21 7.07 -8.47 7.59
N ALA A 22 6.71 -8.48 6.30
CA ALA A 22 5.80 -9.46 5.70
C ALA A 22 6.45 -10.36 4.64
N GLY A 23 7.74 -10.17 4.33
CA GLY A 23 8.44 -10.91 3.27
C GLY A 23 7.94 -10.56 1.88
N ASP A 24 8.06 -11.51 0.95
CA ASP A 24 7.73 -11.34 -0.47
C ASP A 24 6.30 -11.77 -0.84
N ASP A 25 5.48 -12.22 0.13
CA ASP A 25 4.09 -12.60 -0.13
C ASP A 25 3.20 -11.34 -0.28
N PRO A 26 2.60 -11.09 -1.46
CA PRO A 26 1.72 -9.94 -1.67
C PRO A 26 0.50 -9.91 -0.73
N VAL A 27 -0.01 -11.07 -0.31
CA VAL A 27 -1.15 -11.17 0.60
C VAL A 27 -0.78 -10.60 1.96
N GLU A 28 0.36 -11.03 2.50
CA GLU A 28 0.86 -10.57 3.79
C GLU A 28 1.28 -9.09 3.73
N GLN A 29 1.88 -8.64 2.62
CA GLN A 29 2.22 -7.24 2.40
C GLN A 29 0.97 -6.33 2.40
N VAL A 30 -0.09 -6.72 1.68
CA VAL A 30 -1.36 -5.97 1.64
C VAL A 30 -2.04 -5.98 3.00
N ALA A 31 -2.12 -7.14 3.66
CA ALA A 31 -2.72 -7.25 4.99
C ALA A 31 -1.97 -6.39 6.02
N ARG A 32 -0.63 -6.38 5.96
CA ARG A 32 0.21 -5.56 6.83
C ARG A 32 0.02 -4.07 6.55
N ALA A 33 -0.04 -3.68 5.28
CA ALA A 33 -0.28 -2.29 4.90
C ALA A 33 -1.59 -1.76 5.50
N PHE A 34 -2.70 -2.49 5.29
CA PHE A 34 -3.99 -2.08 5.83
C PHE A 34 -4.06 -2.13 7.35
N ARG A 35 -3.38 -3.08 8.01
CA ARG A 35 -3.30 -3.07 9.47
C ARG A 35 -2.63 -1.81 10.00
N ILE A 36 -1.60 -1.32 9.32
CA ILE A 36 -0.88 -0.09 9.69
C ILE A 36 -1.72 1.15 9.37
N THR A 37 -2.35 1.22 8.19
CA THR A 37 -3.07 2.43 7.74
C THR A 37 -4.50 2.53 8.28
N PHE A 38 -5.18 1.42 8.54
CA PHE A 38 -6.55 1.44 9.10
C PHE A 38 -6.58 1.22 10.61
N SER A 39 -5.44 0.92 11.22
CA SER A 39 -5.34 0.60 12.66
C SER A 39 -6.30 -0.49 13.13
N ARG A 40 -6.71 -1.39 12.23
CA ARG A 40 -7.60 -2.55 12.49
C ARG A 40 -7.20 -3.73 11.64
N THR A 41 -7.71 -4.92 11.97
CA THR A 41 -7.54 -6.09 11.10
C THR A 41 -8.35 -5.89 9.81
N PRO A 42 -7.72 -5.96 8.63
CA PRO A 42 -8.45 -5.88 7.37
C PRO A 42 -9.28 -7.14 7.14
N SER A 43 -10.43 -6.98 6.52
CA SER A 43 -11.27 -8.08 6.06
C SER A 43 -10.66 -8.75 4.82
N GLN A 44 -11.08 -9.98 4.54
CA GLN A 44 -10.65 -10.69 3.32
C GLN A 44 -11.04 -9.94 2.04
N LYS A 45 -12.17 -9.21 2.05
CA LYS A 45 -12.60 -8.40 0.90
C LYS A 45 -11.64 -7.23 0.64
N GLU A 46 -11.17 -6.56 1.69
CA GLU A 46 -10.21 -5.47 1.57
C GLU A 46 -8.86 -5.99 1.06
N ILE A 47 -8.38 -7.12 1.59
CA ILE A 47 -7.15 -7.75 1.10
C ILE A 47 -7.29 -8.12 -0.38
N ALA A 48 -8.40 -8.76 -0.76
CA ALA A 48 -8.65 -9.12 -2.16
C ALA A 48 -8.67 -7.89 -3.09
N ALA A 49 -9.25 -6.77 -2.65
CA ALA A 49 -9.22 -5.51 -3.39
C ALA A 49 -7.79 -4.97 -3.54
N GLY A 50 -7.00 -4.97 -2.48
CA GLY A 50 -5.58 -4.54 -2.54
C GLY A 50 -4.73 -5.41 -3.46
N LEU A 51 -4.95 -6.73 -3.46
CA LEU A 51 -4.30 -7.67 -4.37
C LEU A 51 -4.70 -7.43 -5.83
N ALA A 52 -5.98 -7.17 -6.09
CA ALA A 52 -6.45 -6.82 -7.43
C ALA A 52 -5.79 -5.54 -7.94
N MET A 53 -5.60 -4.53 -7.08
CA MET A 53 -4.90 -3.31 -7.44
C MET A 53 -3.41 -3.55 -7.74
N LEU A 54 -2.72 -4.35 -6.93
CA LEU A 54 -1.32 -4.73 -7.21
C LEU A 54 -1.19 -5.48 -8.53
N LYS A 55 -2.12 -6.39 -8.82
CA LYS A 55 -2.16 -7.13 -10.08
C LYS A 55 -2.39 -6.18 -11.27
N ASP A 56 -3.36 -5.28 -11.17
CA ASP A 56 -3.66 -4.27 -12.19
C ASP A 56 -2.46 -3.38 -12.49
N MET A 57 -1.76 -2.90 -11.46
CA MET A 57 -0.54 -2.11 -11.59
C MET A 57 0.59 -2.85 -12.32
N ARG A 58 0.70 -4.17 -12.13
CA ARG A 58 1.72 -4.99 -12.80
C ARG A 58 1.34 -5.27 -14.25
N GLU A 59 0.11 -5.66 -14.49
CA GLU A 59 -0.34 -6.14 -15.81
C GLU A 59 -0.67 -4.98 -16.76
N ASN A 60 -1.41 -3.98 -16.30
CA ASN A 60 -1.90 -2.90 -17.16
C ASN A 60 -0.92 -1.71 -17.24
N ALA A 61 -0.19 -1.43 -16.16
CA ALA A 61 0.82 -0.36 -16.14
C ALA A 61 2.27 -0.87 -16.34
N GLY A 62 2.48 -2.18 -16.45
CA GLY A 62 3.80 -2.77 -16.70
C GLY A 62 4.80 -2.53 -15.57
N LEU A 63 4.32 -2.28 -14.35
CA LEU A 63 5.19 -1.93 -13.23
C LEU A 63 5.86 -3.17 -12.65
N SER A 64 7.14 -3.02 -12.25
CA SER A 64 7.81 -4.06 -11.47
C SER A 64 7.11 -4.24 -10.12
N GLU A 65 7.28 -5.43 -9.51
CA GLU A 65 6.73 -5.72 -8.18
C GLU A 65 7.16 -4.67 -7.15
N GLN A 66 8.40 -4.17 -7.29
CA GLN A 66 8.90 -3.14 -6.42
C GLN A 66 8.09 -1.84 -6.53
N ILE A 67 7.92 -1.34 -7.75
CA ILE A 67 7.25 -0.07 -8.03
C ILE A 67 5.75 -0.19 -7.77
N ALA A 68 5.13 -1.33 -8.09
CA ALA A 68 3.73 -1.59 -7.78
C ALA A 68 3.45 -1.49 -6.27
N LEU A 69 4.32 -2.09 -5.43
CA LEU A 69 4.17 -2.00 -3.98
C LEU A 69 4.41 -0.57 -3.46
N GLU A 70 5.34 0.20 -4.03
CA GLU A 70 5.53 1.62 -3.68
C GLU A 70 4.29 2.46 -4.02
N ARG A 71 3.65 2.21 -5.18
CA ARG A 71 2.40 2.88 -5.58
C ARG A 71 1.22 2.48 -4.71
N PHE A 72 1.13 1.20 -4.36
CA PHE A 72 0.13 0.71 -3.42
C PHE A 72 0.33 1.32 -2.03
N ALA A 73 1.56 1.40 -1.53
CA ALA A 73 1.90 2.04 -0.26
C ALA A 73 1.48 3.52 -0.24
N LEU A 74 1.72 4.26 -1.33
CA LEU A 74 1.25 5.63 -1.49
C LEU A 74 -0.27 5.73 -1.40
N LEU A 75 -0.98 4.81 -2.08
CA LEU A 75 -2.43 4.77 -2.06
C LEU A 75 -2.97 4.44 -0.66
N ALA A 76 -2.42 3.43 0.01
CA ALA A 76 -2.80 3.05 1.37
C ALA A 76 -2.56 4.19 2.37
N LEU A 77 -1.45 4.92 2.25
CA LEU A 77 -1.18 6.09 3.08
C LEU A 77 -2.20 7.22 2.86
N ASN A 78 -2.65 7.42 1.62
CA ASN A 78 -3.70 8.38 1.28
C ASN A 78 -5.10 7.92 1.71
N LEU A 79 -5.32 6.61 1.87
CA LEU A 79 -6.57 6.04 2.39
C LEU A 79 -6.69 6.08 3.91
N ASN A 80 -5.70 6.61 4.65
CA ASN A 80 -5.85 6.80 6.08
C ASN A 80 -7.13 7.61 6.38
N GLU A 81 -8.10 6.99 7.06
CA GLU A 81 -9.35 7.59 7.53
C GLU A 81 -9.14 8.74 8.53
N PHE A 82 -7.89 9.09 8.84
CA PHE A 82 -7.50 10.15 9.76
C PHE A 82 -7.07 11.45 9.05
N ILE A 83 -7.71 11.79 7.93
CA ILE A 83 -7.77 13.19 7.49
C ILE A 83 -8.95 13.84 8.19
N TYR A 84 -8.74 14.27 9.43
CA TYR A 84 -9.54 15.35 10.00
C TYR A 84 -9.18 16.60 9.20
N LEU A 85 -10.05 17.00 8.28
CA LEU A 85 -10.05 18.37 7.76
C LEU A 85 -10.67 19.23 8.86
N ASP A 86 -9.86 20.09 9.49
CA ASP A 86 -10.32 21.39 9.96
C ASP A 86 -9.89 22.42 8.91
#